data_AF-R5KY48-F1
#
_entry.id   AF-R5KY48-F1
#
_cell.length_a   1.000
_cell.length_b   1.000
_cell.length_c   1.000
_cell.angle_alpha   90.00
_cell.angle_beta   90.00
_cell.angle_gamma   90.00
#
_symmetry.space_group_name_H-M   'P 1'
#
loop_
_entity.id
_entity.type
_entity.pdbx_description
1 polymer ?
#
loop_
_entity_poly.entity_id
_entity_poly.type
_entity_poly.pdbx_seq_one_letter_code
_entity_poly.pdbx_strand_id
1 'polypeptide(L)' 'MNNKNTISRLSKSFALRIIKLYKFLLEEKHEYIMSKQVYRSGTSIGAKLQKAVTHRAMRIISTN' A
#
# COMPACT_ATOMS: atom_id res chain seq x y z
N MET A 1 8.96 23.31 -5.83
CA MET A 1 8.59 21.91 -6.12
C MET A 1 7.55 21.47 -5.10
N ASN A 2 6.35 21.06 -5.53
CA ASN A 2 5.25 20.71 -4.62
C ASN A 2 5.66 19.57 -3.68
N ASN A 3 5.59 19.83 -2.38
CA ASN A 3 6.00 18.97 -1.27
C ASN A 3 5.01 17.80 -1.06
N LYS A 4 4.66 17.10 -2.15
CA LYS A 4 3.80 15.92 -2.11
C LYS A 4 4.58 14.82 -1.40
N ASN A 5 4.03 14.35 -0.28
CA ASN A 5 4.60 13.33 0.59
C ASN A 5 5.21 12.17 -0.23
N THR A 6 6.53 12.17 -0.40
CA THR A 6 7.29 11.26 -1.28
C THR A 6 6.98 9.80 -0.96
N ILE A 7 6.82 9.49 0.33
CA ILE A 7 6.50 8.15 0.83
C ILE A 7 5.11 7.70 0.33
N SER A 8 4.12 8.60 0.30
CA SER A 8 2.77 8.29 -0.20
C SER A 8 2.80 7.93 -1.69
N ARG A 9 3.54 8.70 -2.49
CA ARG A 9 3.70 8.42 -3.93
C ARG A 9 4.41 7.09 -4.17
N LEU A 10 5.52 6.83 -3.46
CA LEU A 10 6.27 5.59 -3.57
C LEU A 10 5.42 4.38 -3.15
N SER A 11 4.71 4.47 -2.04
CA SER A 11 3.83 3.42 -1.54
C SER A 11 2.71 3.10 -2.53
N LYS A 12 2.09 4.12 -3.15
CA LYS A 12 1.09 3.91 -4.20
C LYS A 12 1.69 3.22 -5.43
N SER A 13 2.86 3.68 -5.89
CA SER A 13 3.55 3.05 -7.02
C SER A 13 3.95 1.59 -6.73
N PHE A 14 4.37 1.30 -5.50
CA PHE A 14 4.70 -0.05 -5.06
C PHE A 14 3.46 -0.96 -5.05
N ALA A 15 2.33 -0.49 -4.50
CA ALA A 15 1.08 -1.25 -4.50
C ALA A 15 0.62 -1.61 -5.93
N LEU A 16 0.75 -0.69 -6.89
CA LEU A 16 0.44 -0.96 -8.30
C LEU A 16 1.34 -2.06 -8.90
N ARG A 17 2.62 -2.09 -8.54
CA ARG A 17 3.54 -3.16 -8.96
C ARG A 17 3.17 -4.51 -8.34
N ILE A 18 2.79 -4.53 -7.06
CA ILE A 18 2.34 -5.75 -6.38
C ILE A 18 1.06 -6.30 -7.02
N ILE A 19 0.12 -5.45 -7.43
CA ILE A 19 -1.08 -5.88 -8.16
C ILE A 19 -0.70 -6.55 -9.49
N LYS A 20 0.23 -5.94 -10.26
CA LYS A 20 0.70 -6.53 -11.53
C LYS A 20 1.43 -7.86 -11.30
N LEU A 21 2.28 -7.94 -10.29
CA LEU A 21 2.99 -9.17 -9.91
C LEU A 21 2.01 -10.26 -9.49
N TYR A 22 0.99 -9.93 -8.69
CA TYR A 22 -0.05 -10.87 -8.27
C TYR A 22 -0.76 -11.49 -9.48
N LYS A 23 -1.16 -10.66 -10.46
CA LYS A 23 -1.78 -11.14 -11.70
C LYS A 23 -0.85 -12.06 -12.48
N PHE A 24 0.40 -11.66 -12.69
CA PHE A 24 1.40 -12.49 -13.36
C PHE A 24 1.60 -13.85 -12.67
N LEU A 25 1.65 -13.87 -11.33
CA LEU A 25 1.80 -15.11 -10.58
C LEU A 25 0.59 -16.03 -10.73
N LEU A 26 -0.63 -15.49 -10.79
CA LEU A 26 -1.83 -16.30 -11.07
C LEU A 26 -1.87 -16.79 -12.52
N GLU A 27 -1.79 -15.86 -13.48
CA GLU A 27 -2.10 -16.12 -14.89
C GLU A 27 -0.97 -16.91 -15.57
N GLU A 28 0.28 -16.53 -15.34
CA GLU A 28 1.43 -17.12 -16.03
C GLU A 28 2.09 -18.25 -15.23
N LYS A 29 2.10 -18.13 -13.90
CA LYS A 29 2.81 -19.08 -13.02
C LYS A 29 1.89 -20.05 -12.29
N HIS A 30 0.58 -19.83 -12.36
CA HIS A 30 -0.42 -20.70 -11.72
C HIS A 30 -0.10 -20.88 -10.22
N GLU A 31 0.42 -19.81 -9.60
CA GLU A 31 0.81 -19.78 -8.19
C GLU A 31 -0.24 -18.98 -7.40
N TYR A 32 -0.90 -19.65 -6.45
CA TYR A 32 -2.10 -19.14 -5.79
C TYR A 32 -1.91 -18.85 -4.29
N ILE A 33 -0.92 -19.47 -3.64
CA ILE A 33 -0.73 -19.40 -2.19
C ILE A 33 0.18 -18.23 -1.85
N MET A 34 1.39 -18.20 -2.40
CA MET A 34 2.36 -17.14 -2.12
C MET A 34 1.92 -15.81 -2.73
N SER A 35 1.32 -15.82 -3.91
CA SER A 35 0.80 -14.66 -4.63
C SER A 35 -0.21 -13.91 -3.77
N LYS A 36 -1.08 -14.64 -3.07
CA LYS A 36 -2.04 -14.07 -2.12
C LYS A 36 -1.35 -13.43 -0.91
N GLN A 37 -0.27 -14.02 -0.40
CA GLN A 37 0.51 -13.43 0.70
C GLN A 37 1.27 -12.17 0.26
N VAL A 38 1.86 -12.18 -0.93
CA VAL A 38 2.55 -11.03 -1.53
C VAL A 38 1.55 -9.90 -1.78
N TYR A 39 0.37 -10.20 -2.33
CA TYR A 39 -0.68 -9.22 -2.56
C TYR A 39 -1.11 -8.54 -1.25
N ARG A 40 -1.44 -9.33 -0.21
CA ARG A 40 -1.88 -8.82 1.09
C ARG A 40 -0.80 -7.97 1.76
N SER A 41 0.41 -8.51 1.87
CA SER A 41 1.51 -7.80 2.54
C SER A 41 1.89 -6.53 1.79
N GLY A 42 2.04 -6.59 0.46
CA GLY A 42 2.46 -5.46 -0.35
C GLY A 42 1.44 -4.32 -0.43
N THR A 43 0.14 -4.63 -0.52
CA THR A 43 -0.92 -3.59 -0.51
C THR A 43 -1.17 -3.01 0.89
N SER A 44 -0.88 -3.76 1.95
CA SER A 44 -1.06 -3.29 3.34
C SER A 44 -0.18 -2.09 3.71
N ILE A 45 0.95 -1.88 3.02
CA ILE A 45 1.86 -0.75 3.26
C ILE A 45 1.15 0.59 3.02
N GLY A 46 0.42 0.70 1.91
CA GLY A 46 -0.38 1.89 1.59
C GLY A 46 -1.50 2.11 2.61
N ALA A 47 -2.19 1.04 3.00
CA ALA A 47 -3.27 1.11 3.99
C ALA A 47 -2.75 1.55 5.38
N LYS A 48 -1.58 1.06 5.81
CA LYS A 48 -0.94 1.47 7.07
C LYS A 48 -0.55 2.95 7.05
N LEU A 49 0.04 3.42 5.95
CA LEU A 49 0.40 4.83 5.80
C LEU A 49 -0.84 5.74 5.87
N GLN A 50 -1.93 5.34 5.19
CA GLN A 50 -3.19 6.09 5.25
C GLN A 50 -3.76 6.14 6.67
N LYS A 51 -3.76 5.00 7.39
CA LYS A 51 -4.19 4.94 8.79
C LYS A 51 -3.34 5.83 9.69
N ALA A 52 -2.02 5.89 9.49
CA ALA A 52 -1.14 6.75 10.27
C ALA A 52 -1.46 8.24 10.05
N VAL A 53 -1.73 8.66 8.81
CA VAL A 53 -2.16 10.03 8.49
C VAL A 53 -3.51 10.35 9.15
N THR A 54 -4.49 9.45 9.03
CA THR A 54 -5.81 9.64 9.64
C THR A 54 -5.74 9.68 11.17
N HIS A 55 -4.97 8.78 11.81
CA HIS A 55 -4.74 8.78 13.25
C HIS A 55 -4.11 10.11 13.69
N ARG A 56 -3.07 10.58 12.98
CA ARG A 56 -2.43 11.87 13.29
C ARG A 56 -3.43 13.02 13.23
N ALA A 57 -4.28 13.07 12.21
CA ALA A 57 -5.32 14.10 12.08
C ALA A 57 -6.34 14.02 13.24
N MET A 58 -6.81 12.82 13.58
CA MET A 58 -7.73 12.61 14.70
C MET A 58 -7.13 13.06 16.04
N ARG A 59 -5.83 12.78 16.27
CA ARG A 59 -5.12 13.26 17.47
C ARG A 59 -5.12 14.78 17.57
N ILE A 60 -4.84 15.47 16.46
CA ILE A 60 -4.83 16.95 16.41
C ILE A 60 -6.23 17.52 16.74
N ILE A 61 -7.29 16.88 16.24
CA ILE A 61 -8.68 17.30 16.53
C ILE A 61 -9.02 17.07 18.01
N SER A 62 -8.59 15.95 18.60
CA SER A 62 -8.91 15.62 20.01
C SER A 62 -8.13 16.43 21.05
N THR A 63 -7.05 17.12 20.65
CA THR A 63 -6.19 17.90 21.55
C THR A 63 -6.47 19.41 21.52
N ASN A 64 -7.48 19.85 20.75
CA ASN A 64 -8.01 21.22 20.75
C ASN A 64 -9.41 21.23 21.37
#